data_AF-A0A1F5RCN2-F1
#
_entry.id   AF-A0A1F5RCN2-F1
#
_cell.length_a   1.000
_cell.length_b   1.000
_cell.length_c   1.000
_cell.angle_alpha   90.00
_cell.angle_beta   90.00
_cell.angle_gamma   90.00
#
_symmetry.space_group_name_H-M   'P 1'
#
loop_
_entity.id
_entity.type
_entity.pdbx_description
1 polymer ?
#
loop_
_entity_poly.entity_id
_entity_poly.type
_entity_poly.pdbx_seq_one_letter_code
_entity_poly.pdbx_strand_id
1 'polypeptide(L)'
;MWRTKQIDTGLQLVFFSGESFTSGVEDHLVEGVTVRVYNPAKTVADCFKYRNKIGLDVALEALKEGRRSRKFTADELTKYARIDRVLNVIKPYMEAVF
;
A
#
# COMPACT_ATOMS: atom_id res chain seq x y z
N MET A 1 -15.47 7.17 -16.35
CA MET A 1 -15.17 7.54 -14.95
C MET A 1 -15.90 6.56 -14.05
N TRP A 2 -15.23 5.53 -13.53
CA TRP A 2 -15.87 4.56 -12.62
C TRP A 2 -16.11 5.25 -11.27
N ARG A 3 -17.35 5.67 -11.01
CA ARG A 3 -17.77 6.23 -9.72
C ARG A 3 -18.04 5.07 -8.78
N THR A 4 -17.20 4.86 -7.77
CA THR A 4 -17.44 3.83 -6.75
C THR A 4 -18.76 4.16 -6.05
N LYS A 5 -19.81 3.39 -6.34
CA LYS A 5 -21.06 3.44 -5.58
C LYS A 5 -20.70 2.93 -4.18
N GLN A 6 -20.90 3.78 -3.17
CA GLN A 6 -20.61 3.42 -1.79
C GLN A 6 -21.56 2.27 -1.42
N ILE A 7 -21.00 1.09 -1.17
CA ILE A 7 -21.75 -0.08 -0.73
C ILE A 7 -21.75 -0.01 0.80
N ASP A 8 -22.94 -0.07 1.41
CA ASP A 8 -23.14 0.03 2.86
C ASP A 8 -22.73 -1.27 3.58
N THR A 9 -21.47 -1.68 3.40
CA THR A 9 -20.90 -2.92 3.95
C THR A 9 -19.52 -2.70 4.57
N GLY A 10 -19.11 -1.44 4.80
CA GLY A 10 -17.75 -1.09 5.24
C GLY A 10 -16.66 -1.34 4.18
N LEU A 11 -17.04 -1.77 2.97
CA LEU A 11 -16.10 -2.12 1.91
C LEU A 11 -15.64 -0.89 1.14
N GLN A 12 -14.32 -0.69 1.05
CA GLN A 12 -13.72 0.34 0.20
C GLN A 12 -13.05 -0.26 -1.02
N LEU A 13 -13.60 0.01 -2.20
CA LEU A 13 -13.04 -0.45 -3.46
C LEU A 13 -11.98 0.52 -4.00
N VAL A 14 -10.85 -0.02 -4.44
CA VAL A 14 -9.76 0.71 -5.10
C VAL A 14 -9.39 -0.06 -6.37
N PHE A 15 -9.27 0.65 -7.49
CA PHE A 15 -8.93 0.06 -8.77
C PHE A 15 -7.48 0.35 -9.13
N PHE A 16 -6.78 -0.71 -9.50
CA PHE A 16 -5.40 -0.72 -9.94
C PHE A 16 -5.33 -1.21 -11.39
N SER A 17 -4.22 -0.93 -12.07
CA SER A 17 -3.98 -1.43 -13.43
C SER A 17 -2.54 -1.92 -13.58
N GLY A 18 -2.36 -2.92 -14.46
CA GLY A 18 -1.05 -3.48 -14.78
C GLY A 18 -0.28 -3.96 -13.54
N GLU A 19 1.01 -3.67 -13.51
CA GLU A 19 1.92 -4.10 -12.44
C GLU A 19 1.53 -3.58 -11.05
N SER A 20 0.83 -2.45 -10.96
CA SER A 20 0.36 -1.93 -9.68
C SER A 20 -0.70 -2.82 -9.04
N PHE A 21 -1.42 -3.62 -9.84
CA PHE A 21 -2.38 -4.62 -9.35
C PHE A 21 -1.72 -5.96 -9.02
N THR A 22 -0.75 -6.40 -9.83
CA THR A 22 -0.21 -7.78 -9.76
C THR A 22 1.04 -7.91 -8.90
N SER A 23 1.79 -6.83 -8.68
CA SER A 23 3.07 -6.89 -7.97
C SER A 23 2.89 -6.92 -6.46
N GLY A 24 3.72 -7.72 -5.79
CA GLY A 24 3.77 -7.78 -4.32
C GLY A 24 2.53 -8.42 -3.71
N VAL A 25 1.79 -9.24 -4.45
CA VAL A 25 0.71 -10.08 -3.92
C VAL A 25 1.31 -11.33 -3.30
N GLU A 26 0.82 -11.70 -2.13
CA GLU A 26 1.16 -12.91 -1.38
C GLU A 26 -0.11 -13.69 -1.05
N ASP A 27 0.00 -15.01 -1.01
CA ASP A 27 -1.07 -15.91 -0.57
C ASP A 27 -0.95 -16.16 0.94
N HIS A 28 -2.04 -15.92 1.68
CA HIS A 28 -2.11 -16.13 3.12
C HIS A 28 -3.30 -17.03 3.45
N LEU A 29 -3.09 -18.04 4.28
CA LEU A 29 -4.16 -18.93 4.73
C LEU A 29 -4.84 -18.33 5.96
N VAL A 30 -6.11 -17.95 5.83
CA VAL A 30 -6.93 -17.39 6.91
C VAL A 30 -8.16 -18.28 7.08
N GLU A 31 -8.32 -18.88 8.27
CA GLU A 31 -9.45 -19.76 8.58
C GLU A 31 -9.68 -20.88 7.55
N GLY A 32 -8.59 -21.42 6.98
CA GLY A 32 -8.64 -22.49 5.98
C GLY A 32 -8.90 -22.02 4.54
N VAL A 33 -9.03 -20.70 4.32
CA VAL A 33 -9.21 -20.10 2.99
C VAL A 33 -7.95 -19.34 2.58
N THR A 34 -7.45 -19.59 1.38
CA THR A 34 -6.34 -18.82 0.81
C THR A 34 -6.83 -17.46 0.34
N VAL A 35 -6.29 -16.40 0.93
CA VAL A 35 -6.57 -15.01 0.59
C VAL A 35 -5.32 -14.36 0.02
N ARG A 36 -5.49 -13.62 -1.07
CA ARG A 36 -4.43 -12.81 -1.67
C ARG A 36 -4.39 -11.45 -1.00
N VAL A 37 -3.24 -11.09 -0.44
CA VAL A 37 -2.98 -9.79 0.19
C VAL A 37 -1.73 -9.17 -0.38
N TYR A 38 -1.63 -7.84 -0.36
CA TYR A 38 -0.38 -7.19 -0.72
C TYR A 38 0.62 -7.29 0.43
N ASN A 39 1.89 -7.47 0.11
CA ASN A 39 2.95 -7.48 1.10
C ASN A 39 3.10 -6.11 1.78
N PRO A 40 3.81 -6.03 2.92
CA PRO A 40 3.87 -4.80 3.70
C PRO A 40 4.46 -3.60 2.93
N ALA A 41 5.52 -3.80 2.15
CA ALA A 41 6.15 -2.73 1.37
C ALA A 41 5.20 -2.17 0.30
N LYS A 42 4.51 -3.06 -0.43
CA LYS A 42 3.50 -2.70 -1.43
C LYS A 42 2.31 -1.98 -0.79
N THR A 43 1.84 -2.48 0.35
CA THR A 43 0.72 -1.88 1.09
C THR A 43 1.04 -0.43 1.48
N VAL A 44 2.24 -0.15 1.98
CA VAL A 44 2.65 1.23 2.30
C VAL A 44 2.72 2.10 1.05
N ALA A 45 3.28 1.60 -0.05
CA ALA A 45 3.28 2.34 -1.32
C ALA A 45 1.85 2.68 -1.80
N ASP A 46 0.91 1.76 -1.64
CA ASP A 46 -0.51 1.97 -1.95
C ASP A 46 -1.18 2.99 -1.05
N CYS A 47 -0.85 3.00 0.24
CA CYS A 47 -1.34 4.03 1.16
C CYS A 47 -0.97 5.43 0.66
N PHE A 48 0.25 5.64 0.17
CA PHE A 48 0.64 6.92 -0.42
C PHE A 48 -0.03 7.19 -1.77
N LYS A 49 -0.23 6.16 -2.60
CA LYS A 49 -0.94 6.30 -3.88
C LYS A 49 -2.38 6.78 -3.69
N TYR A 50 -3.06 6.27 -2.67
CA TYR A 50 -4.44 6.62 -2.35
C TYR A 50 -4.58 7.50 -1.10
N ARG A 51 -3.53 8.23 -0.71
CA ARG A 51 -3.53 9.15 0.45
C ARG A 51 -4.68 10.17 0.43
N ASN A 52 -5.13 10.59 -0.76
CA ASN A 52 -6.26 11.50 -0.92
C ASN A 52 -7.62 10.86 -0.55
N LYS A 53 -7.68 9.52 -0.52
CA LYS A 53 -8.86 8.75 -0.14
C LYS A 53 -8.80 8.29 1.32
N ILE A 54 -7.62 7.87 1.79
CA ILE A 54 -7.47 7.27 3.13
C ILE A 54 -6.91 8.22 4.20
N GLY A 55 -6.35 9.38 3.81
CA GLY A 55 -5.61 10.28 4.69
C GLY A 55 -4.09 10.14 4.56
N LEU A 56 -3.37 11.26 4.57
CA LEU A 56 -1.91 11.27 4.55
C LEU A 56 -1.34 10.78 5.89
N ASP A 57 -1.98 11.12 6.99
CA ASP A 57 -1.68 10.64 8.34
C ASP A 57 -1.69 9.10 8.40
N VAL A 58 -2.71 8.46 7.83
CA VAL A 58 -2.78 6.99 7.75
C VAL A 58 -1.60 6.41 6.96
N ALA A 59 -1.22 7.03 5.84
CA ALA A 59 -0.06 6.59 5.06
C ALA A 59 1.27 6.78 5.82
N LEU A 60 1.41 7.87 6.57
CA LEU A 60 2.60 8.13 7.40
C LEU A 60 2.71 7.14 8.56
N GLU A 61 1.59 6.84 9.24
CA GLU A 61 1.59 5.85 10.32
C GLU A 61 1.91 4.45 9.79
N ALA A 62 1.38 4.07 8.61
CA ALA A 62 1.74 2.81 7.97
C ALA A 62 3.24 2.71 7.65
N LEU A 63 3.86 3.79 7.17
CA LEU A 63 5.30 3.86 6.90
C LEU A 63 6.12 3.69 8.19
N LYS A 64 5.80 4.46 9.22
CA LYS A 64 6.50 4.41 10.51
C LYS A 64 6.37 3.05 11.18
N GLU A 65 5.15 2.50 11.23
CA GLU A 65 4.88 1.19 11.82
C GLU A 65 5.59 0.08 11.06
N GLY A 66 5.48 0.08 9.73
CA GLY A 66 6.15 -0.90 8.89
C GLY A 66 7.67 -0.92 9.09
N ARG A 67 8.29 0.27 9.20
CA ARG A 67 9.72 0.41 9.50
C ARG A 67 10.05 -0.05 10.93
N ARG A 68 9.29 0.41 11.92
CA ARG A 68 9.48 0.09 13.35
C ARG A 68 9.41 -1.41 13.58
N SER A 69 8.43 -2.07 12.98
CA SER A 69 8.21 -3.51 13.04
C SER A 69 9.05 -4.31 12.04
N ARG A 70 9.99 -3.66 11.34
CA ARG A 70 10.93 -4.28 10.38
C ARG A 70 10.24 -5.17 9.34
N LYS A 71 9.07 -4.75 8.86
CA LYS A 71 8.24 -5.50 7.90
C LYS A 71 8.74 -5.40 6.45
N PHE A 72 9.63 -4.46 6.17
CA PHE A 72 10.26 -4.26 4.87
C PHE A 72 11.54 -3.43 5.01
N THR A 73 12.37 -3.48 3.96
CA THR A 73 13.56 -2.66 3.76
C THR A 73 13.25 -1.40 2.94
N ALA A 74 14.16 -0.42 2.94
CA ALA A 74 14.04 0.78 2.10
C ALA A 74 14.02 0.44 0.61
N ASP A 75 14.78 -0.58 0.20
CA ASP A 75 14.86 -1.02 -1.20
C ASP A 75 13.55 -1.67 -1.66
N GLU A 76 12.94 -2.52 -0.82
CA GLU A 76 11.63 -3.11 -1.10
C GLU A 76 10.55 -2.03 -1.23
N LEU A 77 10.51 -1.05 -0.31
CA LEU A 77 9.56 0.06 -0.42
C LEU A 77 9.82 0.90 -1.68
N THR A 78 11.09 1.20 -1.99
CA THR A 78 11.47 1.95 -3.19
C THR A 78 11.02 1.23 -4.47
N LYS A 79 11.16 -0.09 -4.54
CA LYS A 79 10.70 -0.91 -5.66
C LYS A 79 9.20 -0.71 -5.92
N TYR A 80 8.35 -0.89 -4.91
CA TYR A 80 6.91 -0.75 -5.09
C TYR A 80 6.49 0.71 -5.28
N ALA A 81 7.13 1.66 -4.63
CA ALA A 81 6.89 3.09 -4.84
C ALA A 81 7.13 3.53 -6.30
N ARG A 82 8.08 2.90 -7.00
CA ARG A 82 8.29 3.11 -8.45
C ARG A 82 7.17 2.51 -9.27
N ILE A 83 6.78 1.27 -9.01
CA ILE A 83 5.67 0.57 -9.69
C ILE A 83 4.38 1.38 -9.55
N ASP A 84 4.12 1.90 -8.36
CA ASP A 84 2.93 2.68 -8.04
C ASP A 84 3.02 4.16 -8.45
N ARG A 85 4.18 4.59 -8.98
CA ARG A 85 4.47 5.97 -9.43
C ARG A 85 4.36 7.02 -8.33
N VAL A 86 4.70 6.64 -7.11
CA VAL A 86 4.64 7.48 -5.91
C VAL A 86 6.01 7.73 -5.28
N LEU A 87 7.11 7.27 -5.88
CA LEU A 87 8.46 7.43 -5.31
C LEU A 87 8.75 8.86 -4.87
N ASN A 88 8.49 9.87 -5.71
CA ASN A 88 8.73 11.27 -5.38
C ASN A 88 7.85 11.80 -4.23
N VAL A 89 6.66 11.21 -4.04
CA VAL A 89 5.76 11.54 -2.94
C VAL A 89 6.30 10.94 -1.63
N ILE A 90 6.78 9.71 -1.68
CA ILE A 90 7.22 8.96 -0.50
C ILE A 90 8.62 9.41 -0.03
N LYS A 91 9.50 9.76 -0.98
CA LYS A 91 10.92 10.05 -0.75
C LYS A 91 11.22 10.95 0.47
N PRO A 92 10.60 12.14 0.63
CA PRO A 92 10.91 13.00 1.79
C PRO A 92 10.57 12.34 3.13
N TYR A 93 9.56 11.46 3.16
CA TYR A 93 9.18 10.74 4.37
C TYR A 93 10.09 9.55 4.64
N MET A 94 10.57 8.88 3.59
CA MET A 94 11.57 7.82 3.75
C MET A 94 12.89 8.36 4.30
N GLU A 95 13.37 9.50 3.80
CA GLU A 95 14.61 10.15 4.27
C GLU A 95 14.56 10.52 5.76
N ALA A 96 13.36 10.76 6.31
CA ALA A 96 13.17 11.07 7.72
C ALA A 96 13.02 9.82 8.62
N VAL A 97 12.61 8.68 8.06
CA VAL A 97 12.20 7.48 8.82
C VAL A 97 13.22 6.34 8.75
N PHE A 98 14.03 6.29 7.69
CA PHE A 98 14.99 5.21 7.47
C PHE A 98 16.36 5.48 8.04
#